data_AF-A0A5D0MQ14-F1
#
_entry.id   AF-A0A5D0MQ14-F1
#
_cell.length_a   1.000
_cell.length_b   1.000
_cell.length_c   1.000
_cell.angle_alpha   90.00
_cell.angle_beta   90.00
_cell.angle_gamma   90.00
#
_symmetry.space_group_name_H-M   'P 1'
#
loop_
_entity.id
_entity.type
_entity.pdbx_description
1 polymer ?
#
loop_
_entity_poly.entity_id
_entity_poly.type
_entity_poly.pdbx_seq_one_letter_code
_entity_poly.pdbx_strand_id
1 'polypeptide(L)'
;MDSRKAKIVVTIGPETQEEDKIEELISNGVNVFRMNFSHGTHESHREIFKKIRRISAKFGTHTAILQDLAGPKIRLGEIKEPFSVHQDEYIYFDKSGNSSEKNYLTLNNPSILKQLKKGDRIYIADGMIKLEVAGTSDKLITAQVLVGGIVSSKKGVNFPNVKLDIQSHTEKDIEDLQYGLELGFDYIALSFVRTAEDVKRIKDEISEKQFHPKIIAKIEKHEAIENIDEILEVSDGLMVARGDLGVEIDLEKLPVLQKELILKANKFQKPVITATQMLTSMISSPRPTRAEVTDIANAVFDGTDAVMLSDETTVGKYPVEAVKVLNKTIRESEKYLEYFNYGIVETSEDSAIPSASCHIAENLGIKHIVVFTSSGTSALKVASYRPNVSILACCHSEETANRLALVWGVTPYLVLKKYKNIDKMIEHFIKYAYSKGDLDINDKFLATIGYPLGVPGSTSTLRIFGSEDIKNFLNNK
;
A
#
# COMPACT_ATOMS: atom_id res chain seq x y z
N MET A 1 17.35 -12.92 11.83
CA MET A 1 16.53 -12.20 10.83
C MET A 1 15.07 -12.10 11.25
N ASP A 2 14.38 -11.03 10.85
CA ASP A 2 12.93 -10.92 11.00
C ASP A 2 12.24 -12.02 10.17
N SER A 3 11.49 -12.90 10.83
CA SER A 3 10.77 -14.00 10.21
C SER A 3 9.40 -13.62 9.63
N ARG A 4 8.95 -12.37 9.83
CA ARG A 4 7.62 -11.92 9.40
C ARG A 4 7.58 -11.67 7.89
N LYS A 5 6.54 -12.18 7.24
CA LYS A 5 6.38 -12.11 5.78
C LYS A 5 5.50 -10.94 5.34
N ALA A 6 4.26 -10.87 5.82
CA ALA A 6 3.36 -9.76 5.54
C ALA A 6 3.89 -8.47 6.18
N LYS A 7 3.84 -7.38 5.42
CA LYS A 7 4.47 -6.09 5.71
C LYS A 7 3.55 -5.18 6.51
N ILE A 8 4.15 -4.18 7.14
CA ILE A 8 3.43 -3.15 7.92
C ILE A 8 3.66 -1.81 7.24
N VAL A 9 2.55 -1.17 6.85
CA VAL A 9 2.51 0.21 6.40
C VAL A 9 1.96 1.06 7.55
N VAL A 10 2.58 2.19 7.85
CA VAL A 10 2.04 3.15 8.83
C VAL A 10 1.95 4.52 8.20
N THR A 11 0.91 5.27 8.54
CA THR A 11 0.79 6.67 8.15
C THR A 11 1.53 7.53 9.17
N ILE A 12 2.47 8.34 8.70
CA ILE A 12 3.19 9.28 9.56
C ILE A 12 2.37 10.54 9.78
N GLY A 13 2.41 11.08 10.99
CA GLY A 13 1.62 12.24 11.37
C GLY A 13 2.14 12.94 12.62
N PRO A 14 1.33 13.85 13.19
CA PRO A 14 1.70 14.63 14.37
C PRO A 14 2.25 13.80 15.55
N GLU A 15 1.66 12.62 15.81
CA GLU A 15 2.06 11.75 16.92
C GLU A 15 3.29 10.86 16.62
N THR A 16 3.81 10.89 15.39
CA THR A 16 4.85 9.95 14.92
C THR A 16 5.97 10.55 14.06
N GLN A 17 5.95 11.86 13.80
CA GLN A 17 6.95 12.54 12.95
C GLN A 17 8.28 12.89 13.65
N GLU A 18 8.37 12.69 14.96
CA GLU A 18 9.61 12.88 15.71
C GLU A 18 10.57 11.71 15.55
N GLU A 19 11.87 11.99 15.66
CA GLU A 19 12.93 11.03 15.36
C GLU A 19 12.87 9.79 16.26
N ASP A 20 12.68 9.97 17.57
CA ASP A 20 12.53 8.88 18.53
C ASP A 20 11.35 7.97 18.18
N LYS A 21 10.22 8.55 17.73
CA LYS A 21 9.06 7.77 17.29
C LYS A 21 9.31 7.01 16.00
N ILE A 22 9.97 7.61 15.01
CA ILE A 22 10.34 6.89 13.79
C ILE A 22 11.29 5.72 14.12
N GLU A 23 12.25 5.92 15.03
CA GLU A 23 13.15 4.87 15.53
C GLU A 23 12.37 3.73 16.21
N GLU A 24 11.44 4.06 17.11
CA GLU A 24 10.56 3.08 17.75
C GLU A 24 9.73 2.31 16.71
N LEU A 25 9.15 2.98 15.72
CA LEU A 25 8.33 2.36 14.68
C LEU A 25 9.14 1.38 13.81
N ILE A 26 10.31 1.78 13.32
CA ILE A 26 11.20 0.90 12.55
C ILE A 26 11.64 -0.30 13.40
N SER A 27 12.02 -0.06 14.65
CA SER A 27 12.42 -1.13 15.59
C SER A 27 11.31 -2.15 15.86
N ASN A 28 10.04 -1.71 15.78
CA ASN A 28 8.86 -2.58 15.96
C ASN A 28 8.36 -3.18 14.63
N GLY A 29 9.10 -3.06 13.54
CA GLY A 29 8.87 -3.80 12.29
C GLY A 29 8.09 -3.05 11.21
N VAL A 30 7.99 -1.72 11.28
CA VAL A 30 7.44 -0.94 10.16
C VAL A 30 8.30 -1.14 8.91
N ASN A 31 7.66 -1.39 7.76
CA ASN A 31 8.33 -1.57 6.48
C ASN A 31 8.14 -0.40 5.53
N VAL A 32 7.00 0.29 5.63
CA VAL A 32 6.64 1.40 4.75
C VAL A 32 6.04 2.54 5.56
N PHE A 33 6.53 3.76 5.33
CA PHE A 33 5.89 4.98 5.81
C PHE A 33 5.04 5.61 4.71
N ARG A 34 3.74 5.71 4.93
CA ARG A 34 2.81 6.47 4.11
C ARG A 34 2.81 7.94 4.54
N MET A 35 2.97 8.83 3.58
CA MET A 35 2.84 10.27 3.75
C MET A 35 1.59 10.74 3.01
N ASN A 36 0.58 11.21 3.75
CA ASN A 36 -0.70 11.61 3.19
C ASN A 36 -0.68 13.08 2.77
N PHE A 37 -0.70 13.34 1.46
CA PHE A 37 -0.63 14.70 0.88
C PHE A 37 -1.97 15.44 0.91
N SER A 38 -3.02 14.85 1.48
CA SER A 38 -4.23 15.59 1.88
C SER A 38 -3.95 16.59 3.01
N HIS A 39 -2.84 16.43 3.72
CA HIS A 39 -2.42 17.25 4.87
C HIS A 39 -0.94 17.61 4.77
N GLY A 40 -0.53 18.62 5.54
CA GLY A 40 0.85 19.10 5.57
C GLY A 40 1.24 19.94 4.36
N THR A 41 2.46 20.45 4.40
CA THR A 41 3.09 21.21 3.32
C THR A 41 4.23 20.39 2.71
N HIS A 42 4.61 20.71 1.47
CA HIS A 42 5.80 20.12 0.84
C HIS A 42 7.03 20.20 1.74
N GLU A 43 7.31 21.36 2.36
CA GLU A 43 8.47 21.50 3.24
C GLU A 43 8.41 20.58 4.46
N SER A 44 7.24 20.45 5.10
CA SER A 44 7.08 19.49 6.22
C SER A 44 7.31 18.05 5.77
N HIS A 45 6.84 17.69 4.57
CA HIS A 45 7.06 16.37 3.99
C HIS A 45 8.54 16.14 3.65
N ARG A 46 9.28 17.17 3.21
CA ARG A 46 10.73 17.10 2.97
C ARG A 46 11.49 16.62 4.20
N GLU A 47 11.21 17.25 5.32
CA GLU A 47 11.94 17.02 6.55
C GLU A 47 11.62 15.63 7.12
N ILE A 48 10.35 15.22 7.06
CA ILE A 48 9.94 13.87 7.44
C ILE A 48 10.62 12.82 6.54
N PHE A 49 10.63 13.01 5.23
CA PHE A 49 11.28 12.11 4.28
C PHE A 49 12.77 11.92 4.61
N LYS A 50 13.50 13.02 4.82
CA LYS A 50 14.93 12.99 5.20
C LYS A 50 15.15 12.25 6.52
N LYS A 51 14.32 12.50 7.53
CA LYS A 51 14.38 11.80 8.83
C LYS A 51 14.23 10.30 8.63
N ILE A 52 13.20 9.84 7.91
CA ILE A 52 12.96 8.41 7.66
C ILE A 52 14.16 7.78 6.96
N ARG A 53 14.68 8.38 5.88
CA ARG A 53 15.84 7.84 5.15
C ARG A 53 17.08 7.72 6.03
N ARG A 54 17.40 8.76 6.80
CA ARG A 54 18.55 8.75 7.72
C ARG A 54 18.42 7.68 8.79
N ILE A 55 17.23 7.54 9.40
CA ILE A 55 16.99 6.56 10.45
C ILE A 55 17.01 5.14 9.87
N SER A 56 16.38 4.91 8.72
CA SER A 56 16.43 3.62 8.01
C SER A 56 17.89 3.17 7.80
N ALA A 57 18.74 4.09 7.33
CA ALA A 57 20.18 3.84 7.15
C ALA A 57 20.92 3.58 8.48
N LYS A 58 20.62 4.34 9.54
CA LYS A 58 21.17 4.12 10.90
C LYS A 58 20.87 2.71 11.42
N PHE A 59 19.68 2.19 11.14
CA PHE A 59 19.25 0.85 11.55
C PHE A 59 19.74 -0.26 10.60
N GLY A 60 20.36 0.08 9.46
CA GLY A 60 20.72 -0.90 8.44
C GLY A 60 19.50 -1.60 7.84
N THR A 61 18.37 -0.91 7.80
CA THR A 61 17.09 -1.41 7.26
C THR A 61 16.76 -0.68 5.97
N HIS A 62 15.99 -1.33 5.10
CA HIS A 62 15.39 -0.69 3.94
C HIS A 62 13.91 -0.46 4.21
N THR A 63 13.52 0.80 4.33
CA THR A 63 12.15 1.22 4.61
C THR A 63 11.63 2.00 3.42
N ALA A 64 10.49 1.58 2.86
CA ALA A 64 9.87 2.31 1.76
C ALA A 64 9.17 3.57 2.25
N ILE A 65 9.06 4.57 1.39
CA ILE A 65 8.22 5.75 1.61
C ILE A 65 7.21 5.84 0.47
N LEU A 66 5.93 5.89 0.85
CA LEU A 66 4.78 5.94 -0.06
C LEU A 66 4.15 7.33 0.01
N GLN A 67 4.10 8.02 -1.13
CA GLN A 67 3.34 9.25 -1.29
C GLN A 67 1.89 8.91 -1.61
N ASP A 68 0.93 9.33 -0.78
CA ASP A 68 -0.49 9.16 -1.05
C ASP A 68 -1.09 10.47 -1.54
N LEU A 69 -1.43 10.52 -2.83
CA LEU A 69 -2.05 11.69 -3.48
C LEU A 69 -3.50 11.82 -3.05
N ALA A 70 -3.96 13.05 -2.84
CA ALA A 70 -5.28 13.31 -2.26
C ALA A 70 -6.42 12.89 -3.20
N GLY A 71 -6.22 13.06 -4.50
CA GLY A 71 -7.25 12.86 -5.52
C GLY A 71 -8.39 13.89 -5.42
N PRO A 72 -9.43 13.74 -6.24
CA PRO A 72 -10.53 14.68 -6.34
C PRO A 72 -11.55 14.53 -5.20
N LYS A 73 -11.10 14.53 -3.94
CA LYS A 73 -11.97 14.34 -2.78
C LYS A 73 -12.98 15.49 -2.66
N ILE A 74 -14.26 15.16 -2.74
CA ILE A 74 -15.35 16.12 -2.67
C ILE A 74 -15.65 16.41 -1.20
N ARG A 75 -15.79 17.69 -0.87
CA ARG A 75 -16.02 18.15 0.50
C ARG A 75 -17.06 19.24 0.53
N LEU A 76 -17.77 19.33 1.65
CA LEU A 76 -18.59 20.49 1.97
C LEU A 76 -17.71 21.74 2.04
N GLY A 77 -18.28 22.88 1.63
CA GLY A 77 -17.69 24.19 1.82
C GLY A 77 -17.67 24.62 3.29
N GLU A 78 -17.44 25.91 3.51
CA GLU A 78 -17.47 26.50 4.84
C GLU A 78 -18.91 26.60 5.36
N ILE A 79 -19.11 26.13 6.58
CA ILE A 79 -20.36 26.21 7.33
C ILE A 79 -20.09 27.04 8.58
N LYS A 80 -20.87 28.09 8.82
CA LYS A 80 -20.66 29.03 9.93
C LYS A 80 -20.59 28.31 11.28
N GLU A 81 -21.56 27.44 11.55
CA GLU A 81 -21.62 26.63 12.75
C GLU A 81 -22.15 25.23 12.41
N PRO A 82 -21.59 24.15 12.99
CA PRO A 82 -22.15 22.83 12.82
C PRO A 82 -23.63 22.79 13.23
N PHE A 83 -24.46 22.07 12.46
CA PHE A 83 -25.89 21.96 12.73
C PHE A 83 -26.36 20.51 12.57
N SER A 84 -27.46 20.17 13.26
CA SER A 84 -28.07 18.84 13.17
C SER A 84 -29.12 18.81 12.06
N VAL A 85 -29.17 17.70 11.35
CA VAL A 85 -30.24 17.36 10.40
C VAL A 85 -30.92 16.09 10.87
N HIS A 86 -32.24 16.02 10.72
CA HIS A 86 -33.06 14.89 11.16
C HIS A 86 -33.67 14.17 9.96
N GLN A 87 -34.04 12.90 10.16
CA GLN A 87 -34.71 12.11 9.13
C GLN A 87 -35.97 12.83 8.63
N ASP A 88 -36.23 12.73 7.33
CA ASP A 88 -37.32 13.37 6.58
C ASP A 88 -37.23 14.89 6.42
N GLU A 89 -36.22 15.55 7.00
CA GLU A 89 -35.92 16.94 6.69
C GLU A 89 -35.36 17.10 5.27
N TYR A 90 -35.46 18.32 4.73
CA TYR A 90 -34.88 18.69 3.44
C TYR A 90 -33.70 19.62 3.64
N ILE A 91 -32.62 19.33 2.92
CA ILE A 91 -31.45 20.19 2.81
C ILE A 91 -31.20 20.58 1.35
N TYR A 92 -30.51 21.70 1.16
CA TYR A 92 -30.31 22.28 -0.16
C TYR A 92 -28.82 22.37 -0.46
N PHE A 93 -28.42 21.98 -1.68
CA PHE A 93 -27.07 22.24 -2.17
C PHE A 93 -27.11 23.33 -3.24
N ASP A 94 -26.30 24.37 -3.05
CA ASP A 94 -26.19 25.49 -3.98
C ASP A 94 -25.17 25.18 -5.09
N LYS A 95 -25.65 25.17 -6.34
CA LYS A 95 -24.83 24.89 -7.54
C LYS A 95 -23.85 26.01 -7.89
N SER A 96 -24.03 27.23 -7.36
CA SER A 96 -23.12 28.35 -7.57
C SER A 96 -21.86 28.27 -6.72
N GLY A 97 -21.85 27.46 -5.67
CA GLY A 97 -20.73 27.30 -4.74
C GLY A 97 -20.64 28.35 -3.64
N ASN A 98 -21.49 29.39 -3.66
CA ASN A 98 -21.56 30.42 -2.63
C ASN A 98 -22.95 30.43 -2.01
N SER A 99 -23.06 30.18 -0.70
CA SER A 99 -24.33 30.39 -0.01
C SER A 99 -24.16 31.22 1.26
N SER A 100 -25.09 32.16 1.44
CA SER A 100 -25.23 33.00 2.62
C SER A 100 -26.39 32.56 3.52
N GLU A 101 -27.17 31.56 3.11
CA GLU A 101 -28.40 31.12 3.79
C GLU A 101 -28.15 29.93 4.74
N LYS A 102 -28.92 29.90 5.84
CA LYS A 102 -28.93 28.80 6.80
C LYS A 102 -29.55 27.57 6.10
N ASN A 103 -28.88 26.42 6.15
CA ASN A 103 -29.26 25.12 5.54
C ASN A 103 -28.94 24.93 4.04
N TYR A 104 -28.19 25.85 3.43
CA TYR A 104 -27.66 25.68 2.09
C TYR A 104 -26.20 25.27 2.15
N LEU A 105 -25.91 24.09 1.60
CA LEU A 105 -24.59 23.50 1.54
C LEU A 105 -23.94 23.80 0.20
N THR A 106 -22.63 24.01 0.21
CA THR A 106 -21.82 24.14 -1.00
C THR A 106 -20.79 23.03 -1.04
N LEU A 107 -20.24 22.75 -2.23
CA LEU A 107 -19.14 21.81 -2.40
C LEU A 107 -17.89 22.55 -2.86
N ASN A 108 -16.71 22.01 -2.56
CA ASN A 108 -15.45 22.47 -3.16
C ASN A 108 -15.41 22.31 -4.69
N ASN A 109 -16.24 21.43 -5.25
CA ASN A 109 -16.49 21.31 -6.68
C ASN A 109 -18.00 21.35 -6.99
N PRO A 110 -18.59 22.56 -7.14
CA PRO A 110 -20.04 22.71 -7.37
C PRO A 110 -20.51 22.15 -8.71
N SER A 111 -19.62 21.98 -9.70
CA SER A 111 -19.99 21.49 -11.04
C SER A 111 -20.60 20.08 -11.00
N ILE A 112 -20.21 19.28 -10.01
CA ILE A 112 -20.70 17.92 -9.76
C ILE A 112 -22.21 17.91 -9.48
N LEU A 113 -22.72 18.93 -8.78
CA LEU A 113 -24.15 19.04 -8.46
C LEU A 113 -25.03 19.13 -9.71
N LYS A 114 -24.47 19.52 -10.87
CA LYS A 114 -25.20 19.56 -12.15
C LYS A 114 -25.42 18.17 -12.75
N GLN A 115 -24.66 17.17 -12.33
CA GLN A 115 -24.72 15.80 -12.83
C GLN A 115 -25.77 14.95 -12.07
N LEU A 116 -26.22 15.43 -10.91
CA LEU A 116 -27.17 14.73 -10.04
C LEU A 116 -28.60 14.78 -10.59
N LYS A 117 -29.35 13.71 -10.34
CA LYS A 117 -30.74 13.50 -10.72
C LYS A 117 -31.56 13.04 -9.51
N LYS A 118 -32.88 13.13 -9.62
CA LYS A 118 -33.80 12.60 -8.59
C LYS A 118 -33.52 11.11 -8.36
N GLY A 119 -33.41 10.71 -7.09
CA GLY A 119 -33.08 9.35 -6.66
C GLY A 119 -31.59 9.10 -6.40
N ASP A 120 -30.71 10.03 -6.77
CA ASP A 120 -29.28 9.90 -6.48
C ASP A 120 -29.00 10.01 -4.97
N ARG A 121 -28.04 9.24 -4.47
CA ARG A 121 -27.63 9.22 -3.07
C ARG A 121 -26.53 10.25 -2.85
N ILE A 122 -26.62 10.98 -1.73
CA ILE A 122 -25.55 11.88 -1.26
C ILE A 122 -25.21 11.47 0.16
N TYR A 123 -23.97 11.05 0.38
CA TYR A 123 -23.47 10.63 1.69
C TYR A 123 -22.50 11.69 2.21
N ILE A 124 -22.63 12.06 3.48
CA ILE A 124 -21.75 13.03 4.14
C ILE A 124 -21.09 12.36 5.34
N ALA A 125 -19.82 12.71 5.58
CA ALA A 125 -19.03 12.21 6.70
C ALA A 125 -18.95 10.67 6.69
N ASP A 126 -18.42 10.12 5.60
CA ASP A 126 -18.18 8.68 5.42
C ASP A 126 -19.47 7.84 5.58
N GLY A 127 -20.58 8.33 5.04
CA GLY A 127 -21.87 7.62 5.05
C GLY A 127 -22.66 7.71 6.35
N MET A 128 -22.18 8.45 7.35
CA MET A 128 -22.89 8.66 8.62
C MET A 128 -24.20 9.45 8.43
N ILE A 129 -24.21 10.40 7.49
CA ILE A 129 -25.42 11.11 7.07
C ILE A 129 -25.75 10.67 5.65
N LYS A 130 -26.98 10.22 5.44
CA LYS A 130 -27.45 9.71 4.16
C LYS A 130 -28.61 10.53 3.65
N LEU A 131 -28.51 10.96 2.40
CA LEU A 131 -29.50 11.78 1.74
C LEU A 131 -29.88 11.15 0.40
N GLU A 132 -31.06 11.50 -0.10
CA GLU A 132 -31.50 11.20 -1.46
C GLU A 132 -31.99 12.46 -2.15
N VAL A 133 -31.57 12.67 -3.39
CA VAL A 133 -32.00 13.80 -4.20
C VAL A 133 -33.49 13.68 -4.47
N ALA A 134 -34.28 14.58 -3.87
CA ALA A 134 -35.72 14.66 -4.05
C ALA A 134 -36.10 15.44 -5.32
N GLY A 135 -35.27 16.41 -5.71
CA GLY A 135 -35.49 17.24 -6.89
C GLY A 135 -34.29 18.11 -7.26
N THR A 136 -34.27 18.56 -8.51
CA THR A 136 -33.19 19.37 -9.07
C THR A 136 -33.76 20.60 -9.77
N SER A 137 -33.19 21.78 -9.53
CA SER A 137 -33.46 23.01 -10.30
C SER A 137 -32.17 23.56 -10.89
N ASP A 138 -32.25 24.68 -11.64
CA ASP A 138 -31.06 25.33 -12.21
C ASP A 138 -30.07 25.80 -11.14
N LYS A 139 -30.57 26.17 -9.96
CA LYS A 139 -29.76 26.72 -8.86
C LYS A 139 -29.47 25.72 -7.76
N LEU A 140 -30.41 24.81 -7.47
CA LEU A 140 -30.37 24.01 -6.25
C LEU A 140 -30.55 22.52 -6.52
N ILE A 141 -29.94 21.71 -5.67
CA ILE A 141 -30.33 20.32 -5.44
C ILE A 141 -31.08 20.28 -4.11
N THR A 142 -32.30 19.73 -4.12
CA THR A 142 -33.07 19.47 -2.91
C THR A 142 -32.89 18.00 -2.55
N ALA A 143 -32.38 17.72 -1.36
CA ALA A 143 -32.13 16.37 -0.88
C ALA A 143 -32.91 16.09 0.41
N GLN A 144 -33.62 14.97 0.46
CA GLN A 144 -34.30 14.48 1.66
C GLN A 144 -33.28 13.73 2.52
N VAL A 145 -33.32 13.97 3.83
CA VAL A 145 -32.49 13.28 4.81
C VAL A 145 -33.10 11.93 5.14
N LEU A 146 -32.31 10.88 5.00
CA LEU A 146 -32.72 9.50 5.30
C LEU A 146 -32.14 9.04 6.62
N VAL A 147 -30.89 9.44 6.88
CA VAL A 147 -30.20 9.24 8.15
C VAL A 147 -29.64 10.60 8.55
N GLY A 148 -30.12 11.10 9.68
CA GLY A 148 -29.70 12.39 10.24
C GLY A 148 -28.33 12.35 10.91
N GLY A 149 -27.83 13.52 11.30
CA GLY A 149 -26.56 13.66 12.00
C GLY A 149 -26.08 15.12 12.04
N ILE A 150 -24.83 15.32 12.48
CA ILE A 150 -24.23 16.65 12.58
C ILE A 150 -23.46 16.97 11.31
N VAL A 151 -23.89 18.00 10.59
CA VAL A 151 -23.21 18.55 9.41
C VAL A 151 -22.23 19.63 9.86
N SER A 152 -20.99 19.55 9.40
CA SER A 152 -19.94 20.55 9.69
C SER A 152 -19.07 20.83 8.46
N SER A 153 -18.31 21.93 8.48
CA SER A 153 -17.44 22.33 7.37
C SER A 153 -16.49 21.21 6.92
N LYS A 154 -16.15 21.20 5.63
CA LYS A 154 -15.08 20.36 5.04
C LYS A 154 -15.24 18.84 5.18
N LYS A 155 -16.40 18.37 5.64
CA LYS A 155 -16.72 16.94 5.67
C LYS A 155 -16.74 16.36 4.26
N GLY A 156 -16.25 15.13 4.12
CA GLY A 156 -16.27 14.41 2.84
C GLY A 156 -17.70 14.17 2.37
N VAL A 157 -17.89 14.24 1.06
CA VAL A 157 -19.17 13.99 0.39
C VAL A 157 -18.97 12.94 -0.70
N ASN A 158 -19.81 11.92 -0.71
CA ASN A 158 -19.77 10.80 -1.65
C ASN A 158 -21.09 10.68 -2.42
N PHE A 159 -21.01 10.17 -3.64
CA PHE A 159 -22.13 10.00 -4.57
C PHE A 159 -22.11 8.56 -5.13
N PRO A 160 -22.49 7.57 -4.31
CA PRO A 160 -22.17 6.15 -4.55
C PRO A 160 -22.85 5.55 -5.79
N ASN A 161 -23.99 6.09 -6.23
CA ASN A 161 -24.71 5.62 -7.41
C ASN A 161 -24.59 6.57 -8.62
N VAL A 162 -23.63 7.51 -8.58
CA VAL A 162 -23.45 8.50 -9.64
C VAL A 162 -22.08 8.34 -10.29
N LYS A 163 -22.07 8.11 -11.61
CA LYS A 163 -20.85 8.15 -12.42
C LYS A 163 -20.47 9.60 -12.68
N LEU A 164 -19.54 10.11 -11.88
CA LEU A 164 -19.08 11.50 -11.98
C LEU A 164 -18.06 11.68 -13.10
N ASP A 165 -18.33 12.63 -13.99
CA ASP A 165 -17.39 13.10 -15.00
C ASP A 165 -16.44 14.14 -14.37
N ILE A 166 -15.41 13.63 -13.71
CA ILE A 166 -14.33 14.40 -13.10
C ILE A 166 -13.00 13.74 -13.45
N GLN A 167 -11.91 14.52 -13.50
CA GLN A 167 -10.56 13.97 -13.61
C GLN A 167 -10.19 13.19 -12.34
N SER A 168 -9.40 12.12 -12.48
CA SER A 168 -8.94 11.27 -11.38
C SER A 168 -7.82 11.91 -10.54
N HIS A 169 -7.24 13.00 -11.02
CA HIS A 169 -6.24 13.80 -10.32
C HIS A 169 -6.60 15.28 -10.44
N THR A 170 -6.16 16.06 -9.47
CA THR A 170 -6.30 17.52 -9.43
C THR A 170 -4.99 18.19 -9.84
N GLU A 171 -5.00 19.50 -10.11
CA GLU A 171 -3.77 20.28 -10.33
C GLU A 171 -2.80 20.15 -9.14
N LYS A 172 -3.35 20.17 -7.92
CA LYS A 172 -2.58 19.92 -6.70
C LYS A 172 -1.93 18.53 -6.70
N ASP A 173 -2.63 17.49 -7.15
CA ASP A 173 -2.05 16.14 -7.20
C ASP A 173 -0.88 16.06 -8.19
N ILE A 174 -0.92 16.82 -9.29
CA ILE A 174 0.20 16.91 -10.24
C ILE A 174 1.38 17.65 -9.61
N GLU A 175 1.15 18.77 -8.92
CA GLU A 175 2.20 19.48 -8.17
C GLU A 175 2.84 18.59 -7.10
N ASP A 176 2.01 17.89 -6.33
CA ASP A 176 2.45 16.92 -5.32
C ASP A 176 3.25 15.78 -5.95
N LEU A 177 2.79 15.23 -7.08
CA LEU A 177 3.50 14.18 -7.81
C LEU A 177 4.91 14.64 -8.22
N GLN A 178 5.03 15.82 -8.84
CA GLN A 178 6.33 16.36 -9.24
C GLN A 178 7.26 16.53 -8.03
N TYR A 179 6.72 16.99 -6.90
CA TYR A 179 7.46 17.10 -5.65
C TYR A 179 7.95 15.74 -5.13
N GLY A 180 7.11 14.70 -5.19
CA GLY A 180 7.50 13.36 -4.78
C GLY A 180 8.56 12.73 -5.69
N LEU A 181 8.51 13.04 -6.99
CA LEU A 181 9.51 12.62 -7.96
C LEU A 181 10.87 13.27 -7.72
N GLU A 182 10.89 14.55 -7.32
CA GLU A 182 12.12 15.25 -6.92
C GLU A 182 12.79 14.60 -5.69
N LEU A 183 11.99 14.23 -4.68
CA LEU A 183 12.50 13.63 -3.45
C LEU A 183 12.91 12.16 -3.58
N GLY A 184 12.28 11.42 -4.49
CA GLY A 184 12.53 9.98 -4.66
C GLY A 184 11.69 9.10 -3.73
N PHE A 185 10.37 9.32 -3.69
CA PHE A 185 9.42 8.41 -3.03
C PHE A 185 9.40 7.04 -3.69
N ASP A 186 9.40 5.93 -2.94
CA ASP A 186 9.49 4.60 -3.57
C ASP A 186 8.20 4.21 -4.28
N TYR A 187 7.06 4.69 -3.76
CA TYR A 187 5.71 4.43 -4.21
C TYR A 187 4.88 5.70 -4.31
N ILE A 188 3.98 5.76 -5.29
CA ILE A 188 2.87 6.72 -5.36
C ILE A 188 1.57 5.93 -5.23
N ALA A 189 0.68 6.32 -4.31
CA ALA A 189 -0.67 5.81 -4.26
C ALA A 189 -1.65 6.82 -4.88
N LEU A 190 -2.44 6.35 -5.84
CA LEU A 190 -3.41 7.15 -6.56
C LEU A 190 -4.80 6.90 -5.97
N SER A 191 -5.41 7.95 -5.40
CA SER A 191 -6.75 7.91 -4.82
C SER A 191 -7.84 7.93 -5.90
N PHE A 192 -9.01 7.37 -5.59
CA PHE A 192 -10.22 7.40 -6.42
C PHE A 192 -10.02 6.91 -7.86
N VAL A 193 -9.15 5.92 -8.06
CA VAL A 193 -8.98 5.24 -9.37
C VAL A 193 -10.33 4.65 -9.78
N ARG A 194 -10.69 4.79 -11.06
CA ARG A 194 -11.90 4.17 -11.64
C ARG A 194 -11.58 3.29 -12.84
N THR A 195 -10.54 3.62 -13.59
CA THR A 195 -10.18 2.98 -14.86
C THR A 195 -8.67 2.80 -14.99
N ALA A 196 -8.22 1.91 -15.90
CA ALA A 196 -6.81 1.77 -16.25
C ALA A 196 -6.19 3.06 -16.78
N GLU A 197 -6.99 3.88 -17.47
CA GLU A 197 -6.57 5.16 -18.03
C GLU A 197 -6.14 6.16 -16.95
N ASP A 198 -6.79 6.14 -15.78
CA ASP A 198 -6.39 6.98 -14.63
C ASP A 198 -4.96 6.71 -14.20
N VAL A 199 -4.55 5.44 -14.20
CA VAL A 199 -3.20 4.99 -13.85
C VAL A 199 -2.21 5.30 -14.96
N LYS A 200 -2.59 5.06 -16.23
CA LYS A 200 -1.72 5.31 -17.40
C LYS A 200 -1.31 6.78 -17.48
N ARG A 201 -2.24 7.72 -17.28
CA ARG A 201 -1.93 9.16 -17.28
C ARG A 201 -0.83 9.53 -16.28
N ILE A 202 -0.92 9.00 -15.06
CA ILE A 202 0.13 9.24 -14.05
C ILE A 202 1.45 8.58 -14.46
N LYS A 203 1.42 7.40 -15.10
CA LYS A 203 2.63 6.78 -15.63
C LYS A 203 3.25 7.57 -16.78
N ASP A 204 2.45 8.21 -17.63
CA ASP A 204 2.92 9.05 -18.72
C ASP A 204 3.64 10.30 -18.17
N GLU A 205 3.08 10.94 -17.14
CA GLU A 205 3.72 12.07 -16.41
C GLU A 205 5.09 11.71 -15.80
N ILE A 206 5.28 10.43 -15.47
CA ILE A 206 6.52 9.90 -14.87
C ILE A 206 7.51 9.41 -15.94
N SER A 207 7.03 9.07 -17.15
CA SER A 207 7.80 8.34 -18.17
C SER A 207 9.06 9.07 -18.65
N GLU A 208 9.05 10.40 -18.64
CA GLU A 208 10.18 11.24 -19.06
C GLU A 208 11.12 11.64 -17.90
N LYS A 209 10.84 11.17 -16.67
CA LYS A 209 11.58 11.55 -15.47
C LYS A 209 12.71 10.56 -15.19
N GLN A 210 13.72 10.99 -14.45
CA GLN A 210 14.85 10.10 -14.11
C GLN A 210 14.48 9.03 -13.08
N PHE A 211 13.47 9.30 -12.26
CA PHE A 211 13.07 8.46 -11.16
C PHE A 211 11.63 7.96 -11.37
N HIS A 212 11.44 6.65 -11.30
CA HIS A 212 10.18 5.99 -11.64
C HIS A 212 9.60 5.24 -10.44
N PRO A 213 8.84 5.91 -9.56
CA PRO A 213 8.18 5.25 -8.44
C PRO A 213 7.17 4.21 -8.92
N LYS A 214 6.84 3.28 -8.02
CA LYS A 214 5.83 2.25 -8.27
C LYS A 214 4.44 2.79 -7.97
N ILE A 215 3.47 2.53 -8.85
CA ILE A 215 2.11 3.05 -8.70
C ILE A 215 1.19 2.03 -8.01
N ILE A 216 0.61 2.44 -6.89
CA ILE A 216 -0.41 1.71 -6.14
C ILE A 216 -1.78 2.31 -6.45
N ALA A 217 -2.65 1.54 -7.11
CA ALA A 217 -4.03 1.96 -7.33
C ALA A 217 -4.85 1.76 -6.06
N LYS A 218 -5.48 2.82 -5.54
CA LYS A 218 -6.39 2.72 -4.38
C LYS A 218 -7.79 2.41 -4.87
N ILE A 219 -8.32 1.27 -4.45
CA ILE A 219 -9.66 0.81 -4.80
C ILE A 219 -10.64 1.37 -3.78
N GLU A 220 -11.24 2.50 -4.17
CA GLU A 220 -12.14 3.30 -3.36
C GLU A 220 -13.49 3.49 -4.05
N LYS A 221 -13.62 3.16 -5.33
CA LYS A 221 -14.79 3.45 -6.17
C LYS A 221 -15.39 2.16 -6.73
N HIS A 222 -16.72 2.15 -6.89
CA HIS A 222 -17.43 1.00 -7.46
C HIS A 222 -16.93 0.67 -8.88
N GLU A 223 -16.68 1.68 -9.70
CA GLU A 223 -16.16 1.51 -11.06
C GLU A 223 -14.79 0.82 -11.09
N ALA A 224 -13.97 1.02 -10.05
CA ALA A 224 -12.68 0.37 -9.93
C ALA A 224 -12.81 -1.14 -9.71
N ILE A 225 -13.88 -1.57 -9.03
CA ILE A 225 -14.19 -3.00 -8.85
C ILE A 225 -14.58 -3.60 -10.20
N GLU A 226 -15.43 -2.91 -10.97
CA GLU A 226 -15.86 -3.35 -12.31
C GLU A 226 -14.66 -3.51 -13.27
N ASN A 227 -13.69 -2.58 -13.20
CA ASN A 227 -12.53 -2.51 -14.09
C ASN A 227 -11.23 -3.08 -13.49
N ILE A 228 -11.32 -3.87 -12.42
CA ILE A 228 -10.15 -4.22 -11.59
C ILE A 228 -9.03 -4.93 -12.38
N ASP A 229 -9.37 -5.78 -13.33
CA ASP A 229 -8.38 -6.55 -14.09
C ASP A 229 -7.54 -5.61 -14.98
N GLU A 230 -8.19 -4.70 -15.71
CA GLU A 230 -7.51 -3.70 -16.54
C GLU A 230 -6.66 -2.73 -15.69
N ILE A 231 -7.14 -2.36 -14.49
CA ILE A 231 -6.39 -1.53 -13.55
C ILE A 231 -5.13 -2.25 -13.08
N LEU A 232 -5.22 -3.54 -12.74
CA LEU A 232 -4.08 -4.34 -12.28
C LEU A 232 -3.02 -4.57 -13.36
N GLU A 233 -3.42 -4.69 -14.63
CA GLU A 233 -2.49 -4.80 -15.76
C GLU A 233 -1.52 -3.62 -15.82
N VAL A 234 -2.04 -2.40 -15.58
CA VAL A 234 -1.26 -1.17 -15.71
C VAL A 234 -0.70 -0.65 -14.38
N SER A 235 -1.15 -1.17 -13.24
CA SER A 235 -0.65 -0.79 -11.91
C SER A 235 0.58 -1.59 -11.49
N ASP A 236 1.36 -1.09 -10.53
CA ASP A 236 2.44 -1.85 -9.90
C ASP A 236 2.01 -2.52 -8.61
N GLY A 237 0.88 -2.11 -8.02
CA GLY A 237 0.28 -2.69 -6.84
C GLY A 237 -1.13 -2.15 -6.59
N LEU A 238 -1.77 -2.66 -5.54
CA LEU A 238 -3.15 -2.35 -5.17
C LEU A 238 -3.24 -1.93 -3.70
N MET A 239 -4.18 -1.06 -3.37
CA MET A 239 -4.59 -0.82 -1.99
C MET A 239 -6.10 -0.97 -1.87
N VAL A 240 -6.55 -1.92 -1.02
CA VAL A 240 -7.96 -2.05 -0.64
C VAL A 240 -8.26 -1.00 0.42
N ALA A 241 -8.79 0.15 -0.02
CA ALA A 241 -9.03 1.32 0.81
C ALA A 241 -10.47 1.28 1.38
N ARG A 242 -10.64 0.48 2.43
CA ARG A 242 -11.92 0.03 2.99
C ARG A 242 -12.82 1.16 3.50
N GLY A 243 -12.23 2.26 3.96
CA GLY A 243 -12.93 3.45 4.45
C GLY A 243 -13.80 4.07 3.36
N ASP A 244 -13.18 4.65 2.33
CA ASP A 244 -13.92 5.24 1.21
C ASP A 244 -14.70 4.17 0.43
N LEU A 245 -14.14 2.95 0.25
CA LEU A 245 -14.85 1.87 -0.43
C LEU A 245 -16.16 1.48 0.28
N GLY A 246 -16.15 1.33 1.60
CA GLY A 246 -17.32 0.96 2.40
C GLY A 246 -18.44 2.01 2.40
N VAL A 247 -18.17 3.23 1.91
CA VAL A 247 -19.17 4.27 1.67
C VAL A 247 -19.81 4.11 0.29
N GLU A 248 -19.08 3.56 -0.67
CA GLU A 248 -19.46 3.42 -2.07
C GLU A 248 -20.24 2.12 -2.37
N ILE A 249 -20.11 1.11 -1.51
CA ILE A 249 -20.80 -0.18 -1.62
C ILE A 249 -21.57 -0.53 -0.35
N ASP A 250 -22.46 -1.52 -0.43
CA ASP A 250 -23.08 -2.09 0.77
C ASP A 250 -22.01 -2.73 1.68
N LEU A 251 -22.02 -2.38 2.96
CA LEU A 251 -20.94 -2.71 3.89
C LEU A 251 -20.74 -4.22 4.07
N GLU A 252 -21.82 -5.01 4.01
CA GLU A 252 -21.77 -6.47 4.10
C GLU A 252 -21.04 -7.13 2.92
N LYS A 253 -20.89 -6.45 1.78
CA LYS A 253 -20.14 -6.94 0.62
C LYS A 253 -18.63 -6.73 0.78
N LEU A 254 -18.22 -5.77 1.62
CA LEU A 254 -16.82 -5.36 1.77
C LEU A 254 -15.87 -6.52 2.13
N PRO A 255 -16.19 -7.44 3.07
CA PRO A 255 -15.28 -8.54 3.39
C PRO A 255 -15.05 -9.50 2.22
N VAL A 256 -16.08 -9.74 1.40
CA VAL A 256 -15.98 -10.61 0.21
C VAL A 256 -15.14 -9.93 -0.86
N LEU A 257 -15.41 -8.65 -1.12
CA LEU A 257 -14.67 -7.88 -2.12
C LEU A 257 -13.19 -7.72 -1.74
N GLN A 258 -12.85 -7.53 -0.47
CA GLN A 258 -11.46 -7.54 -0.02
C GLN A 258 -10.74 -8.82 -0.44
N LYS A 259 -11.34 -9.99 -0.18
CA LYS A 259 -10.79 -11.29 -0.57
C LYS A 259 -10.59 -11.39 -2.08
N GLU A 260 -11.61 -11.03 -2.85
CA GLU A 260 -11.54 -11.05 -4.32
C GLU A 260 -10.44 -10.14 -4.87
N LEU A 261 -10.32 -8.91 -4.36
CA LEU A 261 -9.31 -7.94 -4.77
C LEU A 261 -7.89 -8.43 -4.44
N ILE A 262 -7.68 -8.99 -3.25
CA ILE A 262 -6.39 -9.56 -2.84
C ILE A 262 -6.02 -10.76 -3.73
N LEU A 263 -6.95 -11.67 -3.96
CA LEU A 263 -6.73 -12.83 -4.83
C LEU A 263 -6.38 -12.43 -6.26
N LYS A 264 -7.09 -11.43 -6.81
CA LYS A 264 -6.78 -10.88 -8.14
C LYS A 264 -5.39 -10.25 -8.16
N ALA A 265 -5.05 -9.39 -7.20
CA ALA A 265 -3.72 -8.79 -7.14
C ALA A 265 -2.60 -9.85 -7.07
N ASN A 266 -2.79 -10.89 -6.25
CA ASN A 266 -1.87 -12.03 -6.15
C ASN A 266 -1.73 -12.78 -7.49
N LYS A 267 -2.84 -13.02 -8.20
CA LYS A 267 -2.84 -13.64 -9.53
C LYS A 267 -2.06 -12.82 -10.55
N PHE A 268 -2.20 -11.49 -10.52
CA PHE A 268 -1.42 -10.56 -11.35
C PHE A 268 0.02 -10.35 -10.84
N GLN A 269 0.42 -11.02 -9.75
CA GLN A 269 1.74 -10.91 -9.11
C GLN A 269 2.07 -9.46 -8.68
N LYS A 270 1.05 -8.74 -8.20
CA LYS A 270 1.14 -7.35 -7.75
C LYS A 270 1.00 -7.27 -6.23
N PRO A 271 1.84 -6.50 -5.52
CA PRO A 271 1.68 -6.31 -4.08
C PRO A 271 0.33 -5.66 -3.74
N VAL A 272 -0.31 -6.14 -2.69
CA VAL A 272 -1.60 -5.60 -2.21
C VAL A 272 -1.57 -5.19 -0.74
N ILE A 273 -2.05 -3.97 -0.47
CA ILE A 273 -2.17 -3.36 0.85
C ILE A 273 -3.63 -3.42 1.30
N THR A 274 -3.90 -4.00 2.47
CA THR A 274 -5.21 -3.88 3.13
C THR A 274 -5.15 -2.69 4.09
N ALA A 275 -6.04 -1.71 3.91
CA ALA A 275 -5.93 -0.42 4.57
C ALA A 275 -7.22 0.02 5.27
N THR A 276 -7.05 0.98 6.19
CA THR A 276 -8.07 1.69 6.98
C THR A 276 -8.81 0.81 7.99
N GLN A 277 -9.03 1.37 9.17
CA GLN A 277 -9.80 0.76 10.26
C GLN A 277 -9.35 -0.65 10.70
N MET A 278 -8.04 -0.92 10.67
CA MET A 278 -7.50 -2.20 11.13
C MET A 278 -7.44 -2.27 12.67
N LEU A 279 -7.20 -1.13 13.34
CA LEU A 279 -7.08 -1.01 14.79
C LEU A 279 -7.70 0.31 15.30
N THR A 280 -8.83 0.77 14.72
CA THR A 280 -9.46 2.07 15.03
C THR A 280 -9.66 2.33 16.52
N SER A 281 -10.03 1.32 17.30
CA SER A 281 -10.20 1.47 18.76
C SER A 281 -8.91 1.94 19.44
N MET A 282 -7.74 1.60 18.86
CA MET A 282 -6.44 1.98 19.39
C MET A 282 -6.06 3.44 19.19
N ILE A 283 -6.88 4.22 18.49
CA ILE A 283 -6.77 5.69 18.48
C ILE A 283 -6.94 6.24 19.91
N SER A 284 -7.87 5.67 20.68
CA SER A 284 -8.19 6.13 22.04
C SER A 284 -7.97 5.09 23.15
N SER A 285 -7.68 3.84 22.79
CA SER A 285 -7.47 2.72 23.71
C SER A 285 -6.07 2.10 23.56
N PRO A 286 -5.38 1.70 24.63
CA PRO A 286 -4.11 0.98 24.53
C PRO A 286 -4.27 -0.49 24.10
N ARG A 287 -5.51 -0.97 23.91
CA ARG A 287 -5.82 -2.34 23.51
C ARG A 287 -6.85 -2.39 22.39
N PRO A 288 -6.70 -3.32 21.43
CA PRO A 288 -7.68 -3.53 20.38
C PRO A 288 -8.89 -4.30 20.90
N THR A 289 -9.95 -4.29 20.10
CA THR A 289 -11.06 -5.23 20.19
C THR A 289 -10.67 -6.60 19.63
N ARG A 290 -11.45 -7.63 19.94
CA ARG A 290 -11.27 -8.97 19.35
C ARG A 290 -11.56 -8.95 17.85
N ALA A 291 -12.54 -8.16 17.41
CA ALA A 291 -12.91 -8.04 16.01
C ALA A 291 -11.75 -7.50 15.15
N GLU A 292 -11.04 -6.48 15.62
CA GLU A 292 -9.89 -5.91 14.92
C GLU A 292 -8.71 -6.89 14.79
N VAL A 293 -8.42 -7.65 15.84
CA VAL A 293 -7.38 -8.71 15.78
C VAL A 293 -7.78 -9.79 14.77
N THR A 294 -9.06 -10.19 14.75
CA THR A 294 -9.59 -11.14 13.76
C THR A 294 -9.56 -10.58 12.35
N ASP A 295 -9.82 -9.29 12.16
CA ASP A 295 -9.76 -8.61 10.87
C ASP A 295 -8.33 -8.60 10.29
N ILE A 296 -7.32 -8.24 11.09
CA ILE A 296 -5.91 -8.36 10.71
C ILE A 296 -5.55 -9.79 10.32
N ALA A 297 -5.96 -10.76 11.14
CA ALA A 297 -5.65 -12.16 10.87
C ALA A 297 -6.25 -12.63 9.54
N ASN A 298 -7.51 -12.26 9.26
CA ASN A 298 -8.15 -12.58 7.99
C ASN A 298 -7.47 -11.91 6.80
N ALA A 299 -7.05 -10.65 6.90
CA ALA A 299 -6.29 -10.00 5.82
C ALA A 299 -4.98 -10.75 5.50
N VAL A 300 -4.31 -11.29 6.53
CA VAL A 300 -3.13 -12.16 6.34
C VAL A 300 -3.50 -13.48 5.68
N PHE A 301 -4.58 -14.14 6.13
CA PHE A 301 -5.06 -15.40 5.52
C PHE A 301 -5.57 -15.22 4.08
N ASP A 302 -6.07 -14.03 3.75
CA ASP A 302 -6.48 -13.68 2.38
C ASP A 302 -5.27 -13.55 1.45
N GLY A 303 -4.06 -13.39 2.02
CA GLY A 303 -2.81 -13.29 1.29
C GLY A 303 -2.44 -11.85 0.96
N THR A 304 -2.74 -10.88 1.83
CA THR A 304 -2.28 -9.50 1.66
C THR A 304 -0.75 -9.40 1.75
N ASP A 305 -0.12 -8.54 0.95
CA ASP A 305 1.30 -8.25 1.11
C ASP A 305 1.57 -7.39 2.33
N ALA A 306 0.69 -6.42 2.62
CA ALA A 306 0.85 -5.53 3.76
C ALA A 306 -0.49 -5.14 4.41
N VAL A 307 -0.44 -4.87 5.71
CA VAL A 307 -1.54 -4.27 6.47
C VAL A 307 -1.14 -2.84 6.85
N MET A 308 -2.07 -1.90 6.68
CA MET A 308 -1.82 -0.47 6.90
C MET A 308 -2.56 0.10 8.11
N LEU A 309 -1.83 0.86 8.92
CA LEU A 309 -2.38 1.75 9.95
C LEU A 309 -2.46 3.19 9.45
N SER A 310 -3.59 3.85 9.73
CA SER A 310 -3.92 5.21 9.29
C SER A 310 -3.95 6.16 10.48
N ASP A 311 -5.13 6.45 11.02
CA ASP A 311 -5.31 7.38 12.13
C ASP A 311 -4.67 6.85 13.42
N GLU A 312 -4.57 5.53 13.56
CA GLU A 312 -3.95 4.84 14.68
C GLU A 312 -2.51 5.30 14.91
N THR A 313 -1.77 5.61 13.84
CA THR A 313 -0.37 6.09 13.91
C THR A 313 -0.21 7.57 13.60
N THR A 314 -1.26 8.23 13.12
CA THR A 314 -1.20 9.67 12.75
C THR A 314 -1.59 10.56 13.92
N VAL A 315 -2.76 10.29 14.52
CA VAL A 315 -3.39 11.10 15.59
C VAL A 315 -3.75 10.28 16.83
N GLY A 316 -3.54 8.96 16.78
CA GLY A 316 -3.84 8.04 17.87
C GLY A 316 -2.91 8.24 19.07
N LYS A 317 -3.45 7.99 20.26
CA LYS A 317 -2.71 8.10 21.54
C LYS A 317 -1.70 6.98 21.77
N TYR A 318 -1.79 5.89 21.01
CA TYR A 318 -1.01 4.66 21.20
C TYR A 318 -0.39 4.13 19.89
N PRO A 319 0.36 4.98 19.15
CA PRO A 319 0.80 4.65 17.79
C PRO A 319 1.80 3.48 17.76
N VAL A 320 2.71 3.43 18.73
CA VAL A 320 3.73 2.37 18.82
C VAL A 320 3.10 1.06 19.31
N GLU A 321 2.17 1.11 20.25
CA GLU A 321 1.41 -0.05 20.72
C GLU A 321 0.57 -0.66 19.59
N ALA A 322 -0.06 0.16 18.75
CA ALA A 322 -0.82 -0.31 17.60
C ALA A 322 0.07 -1.10 16.63
N VAL A 323 1.28 -0.60 16.33
CA VAL A 323 2.27 -1.34 15.52
C VAL A 323 2.70 -2.65 16.19
N LYS A 324 2.95 -2.64 17.51
CA LYS A 324 3.30 -3.86 18.27
C LYS A 324 2.20 -4.91 18.21
N VAL A 325 0.94 -4.49 18.36
CA VAL A 325 -0.23 -5.37 18.23
C VAL A 325 -0.31 -5.93 16.82
N LEU A 326 -0.23 -5.07 15.79
CA LEU A 326 -0.27 -5.48 14.40
C LEU A 326 0.83 -6.50 14.07
N ASN A 327 2.08 -6.22 14.43
CA ASN A 327 3.21 -7.12 14.20
C ASN A 327 3.02 -8.48 14.91
N LYS A 328 2.58 -8.49 16.17
CA LYS A 328 2.31 -9.72 16.91
C LYS A 328 1.18 -10.54 16.27
N THR A 329 0.09 -9.90 15.88
CA THR A 329 -1.05 -10.56 15.23
C THR A 329 -0.62 -11.17 13.90
N ILE A 330 0.10 -10.43 13.05
CA ILE A 330 0.60 -10.94 11.77
C ILE A 330 1.46 -12.20 12.00
N ARG A 331 2.44 -12.14 12.92
CA ARG A 331 3.32 -13.27 13.21
C ARG A 331 2.57 -14.50 13.74
N GLU A 332 1.52 -14.29 14.52
CA GLU A 332 0.72 -15.40 15.03
C GLU A 332 -0.09 -16.03 13.89
N SER A 333 -0.71 -15.22 13.03
CA SER A 333 -1.46 -15.69 11.86
C SER A 333 -0.56 -16.44 10.87
N GLU A 334 0.66 -15.97 10.64
CA GLU A 334 1.62 -16.60 9.71
C GLU A 334 1.99 -18.05 10.07
N LYS A 335 1.84 -18.46 11.34
CA LYS A 335 2.06 -19.84 11.77
C LYS A 335 1.02 -20.82 11.21
N TYR A 336 -0.15 -20.30 10.84
CA TYR A 336 -1.30 -21.06 10.35
C TYR A 336 -1.62 -20.75 8.89
N LEU A 337 -0.70 -20.09 8.17
CA LEU A 337 -0.83 -19.96 6.73
C LEU A 337 -0.75 -21.36 6.12
N GLU A 338 -1.92 -21.91 5.79
CA GLU A 338 -2.00 -23.07 4.93
C GLU A 338 -1.38 -22.71 3.58
N TYR A 339 -0.67 -23.66 2.99
CA TYR A 339 -0.02 -23.50 1.70
C TYR A 339 -0.99 -22.83 0.72
N PHE A 340 -0.64 -21.64 0.22
CA PHE A 340 -1.26 -21.11 -0.97
C PHE A 340 -0.87 -22.06 -2.09
N ASN A 341 -1.75 -23.03 -2.33
CA ASN A 341 -1.56 -24.10 -3.27
C ASN A 341 -1.13 -23.50 -4.61
N TYR A 342 0.01 -23.95 -5.11
CA TYR A 342 0.66 -23.50 -6.33
C TYR A 342 -0.20 -23.76 -7.57
N GLY A 343 -1.31 -23.03 -7.69
CA GLY A 343 -2.33 -23.18 -8.73
C GLY A 343 -2.13 -22.27 -9.93
N ILE A 344 -1.02 -21.53 -9.99
CA ILE A 344 -0.65 -20.74 -11.16
C ILE A 344 0.57 -21.41 -11.80
N VAL A 345 0.32 -22.50 -12.53
CA VAL A 345 1.21 -22.91 -13.62
C VAL A 345 0.88 -21.99 -14.79
N GLU A 346 1.26 -20.72 -14.69
CA GLU A 346 1.50 -19.97 -15.91
C GLU A 346 2.69 -20.63 -16.58
N THR A 347 2.50 -21.08 -17.82
CA THR A 347 3.56 -21.68 -18.63
C THR A 347 4.31 -20.55 -19.32
N SER A 348 5.13 -19.81 -18.57
CA SER A 348 6.09 -18.85 -19.12
C SER A 348 7.48 -19.11 -18.56
N GLU A 349 8.54 -18.89 -19.34
CA GLU A 349 9.92 -18.96 -18.83
C GLU A 349 10.11 -18.07 -17.59
N ASP A 350 9.40 -16.94 -17.63
CA ASP A 350 9.32 -15.90 -16.61
C ASP A 350 8.78 -16.34 -15.25
N SER A 351 8.04 -17.46 -15.18
CA SER A 351 7.42 -18.01 -13.98
C SER A 351 8.00 -19.36 -13.57
N ALA A 352 8.65 -20.07 -14.50
CA ALA A 352 9.26 -21.38 -14.26
C ALA A 352 10.36 -21.34 -13.18
N ILE A 353 11.28 -20.37 -13.27
CA ILE A 353 12.39 -20.23 -12.31
C ILE A 353 11.88 -19.89 -10.89
N PRO A 354 11.03 -18.86 -10.69
CA PRO A 354 10.41 -18.59 -9.40
C PRO A 354 9.68 -19.79 -8.79
N SER A 355 8.83 -20.46 -9.58
CA SER A 355 8.06 -21.64 -9.13
C SER A 355 8.99 -22.78 -8.70
N ALA A 356 9.95 -23.15 -9.56
CA ALA A 356 10.92 -24.20 -9.27
C ALA A 356 11.77 -23.86 -8.04
N SER A 357 12.11 -22.58 -7.85
CA SER A 357 12.90 -22.15 -6.70
C SER A 357 12.18 -22.39 -5.37
N CYS A 358 10.87 -22.09 -5.32
CA CYS A 358 10.05 -22.34 -4.15
C CYS A 358 9.94 -23.83 -3.85
N HIS A 359 9.61 -24.62 -4.88
CA HIS A 359 9.47 -26.07 -4.75
C HIS A 359 10.75 -26.77 -4.29
N ILE A 360 11.91 -26.41 -4.87
CA ILE A 360 13.21 -26.97 -4.49
C ILE A 360 13.56 -26.59 -3.05
N ALA A 361 13.38 -25.30 -2.68
CA ALA A 361 13.74 -24.83 -1.37
C ALA A 361 12.95 -25.54 -0.27
N GLU A 362 11.66 -25.74 -0.48
CA GLU A 362 10.78 -26.39 0.49
C GLU A 362 11.07 -27.89 0.62
N ASN A 363 11.17 -28.61 -0.51
CA ASN A 363 11.45 -30.05 -0.49
C ASN A 363 12.80 -30.40 0.15
N LEU A 364 13.79 -29.52 0.00
CA LEU A 364 15.13 -29.73 0.57
C LEU A 364 15.30 -29.15 1.97
N GLY A 365 14.26 -28.54 2.54
CA GLY A 365 14.33 -27.87 3.85
C GLY A 365 15.36 -26.72 3.88
N ILE A 366 15.52 -26.02 2.76
CA ILE A 366 16.41 -24.87 2.63
C ILE A 366 15.83 -23.69 3.40
N LYS A 367 16.66 -22.99 4.19
CA LYS A 367 16.21 -21.87 5.02
C LYS A 367 15.93 -20.60 4.22
N HIS A 368 16.73 -20.35 3.17
CA HIS A 368 16.74 -19.09 2.44
C HIS A 368 16.76 -19.28 0.92
N ILE A 369 15.89 -18.55 0.22
CA ILE A 369 16.03 -18.28 -1.21
C ILE A 369 16.72 -16.91 -1.34
N VAL A 370 17.91 -16.90 -1.90
CA VAL A 370 18.72 -15.70 -2.15
C VAL A 370 18.47 -15.24 -3.58
N VAL A 371 17.86 -14.08 -3.74
CA VAL A 371 17.47 -13.55 -5.04
C VAL A 371 18.37 -12.38 -5.41
N PHE A 372 19.23 -12.58 -6.40
CA PHE A 372 20.02 -11.49 -6.98
C PHE A 372 19.19 -10.77 -8.04
N THR A 373 18.96 -9.46 -7.86
CA THR A 373 18.00 -8.73 -8.69
C THR A 373 18.40 -7.27 -8.95
N SER A 374 18.23 -6.83 -10.21
CA SER A 374 18.47 -5.42 -10.60
C SER A 374 17.25 -4.53 -10.38
N SER A 375 16.05 -5.00 -10.73
CA SER A 375 14.80 -4.21 -10.73
C SER A 375 13.82 -4.58 -9.61
N GLY A 376 14.16 -5.61 -8.83
CA GLY A 376 13.29 -6.25 -7.84
C GLY A 376 12.31 -7.28 -8.40
N THR A 377 12.09 -7.32 -9.72
CA THR A 377 11.08 -8.21 -10.36
C THR A 377 11.27 -9.69 -10.01
N SER A 378 12.50 -10.19 -9.99
CA SER A 378 12.76 -11.60 -9.65
C SER A 378 12.31 -11.93 -8.22
N ALA A 379 12.59 -11.03 -7.26
CA ALA A 379 12.20 -11.23 -5.87
C ALA A 379 10.69 -11.14 -5.70
N LEU A 380 10.04 -10.20 -6.40
CA LEU A 380 8.58 -10.09 -6.46
C LEU A 380 7.93 -11.36 -6.99
N LYS A 381 8.46 -11.92 -8.09
CA LYS A 381 7.96 -13.16 -8.66
C LYS A 381 8.14 -14.33 -7.71
N VAL A 382 9.30 -14.51 -7.08
CA VAL A 382 9.47 -15.57 -6.05
C VAL A 382 8.48 -15.37 -4.90
N ALA A 383 8.23 -14.13 -4.48
CA ALA A 383 7.29 -13.82 -3.40
C ALA A 383 5.81 -14.02 -3.75
N SER A 384 5.42 -13.92 -5.02
CA SER A 384 4.03 -14.18 -5.46
C SER A 384 3.64 -15.66 -5.31
N TYR A 385 4.64 -16.55 -5.33
CA TYR A 385 4.54 -17.96 -4.98
C TYR A 385 4.43 -18.18 -3.45
N ARG A 386 4.44 -17.12 -2.64
CA ARG A 386 4.23 -17.18 -1.18
C ARG A 386 5.00 -18.31 -0.46
N PRO A 387 6.29 -18.55 -0.76
CA PRO A 387 7.00 -19.73 -0.25
C PRO A 387 7.10 -19.71 1.28
N ASN A 388 7.21 -20.91 1.86
CA ASN A 388 7.34 -21.03 3.30
C ASN A 388 8.70 -20.59 3.85
N VAL A 389 9.70 -20.49 2.97
CA VAL A 389 11.08 -20.10 3.27
C VAL A 389 11.30 -18.58 3.15
N SER A 390 12.32 -18.05 3.82
CA SER A 390 12.64 -16.61 3.76
C SER A 390 13.28 -16.24 2.42
N ILE A 391 12.92 -15.08 1.86
CA ILE A 391 13.48 -14.56 0.61
C ILE A 391 14.45 -13.42 0.94
N LEU A 392 15.74 -13.61 0.66
CA LEU A 392 16.77 -12.60 0.84
C LEU A 392 17.07 -11.93 -0.51
N ALA A 393 16.68 -10.67 -0.67
CA ALA A 393 16.92 -9.94 -1.90
C ALA A 393 18.27 -9.22 -1.87
N CYS A 394 19.18 -9.62 -2.76
CA CYS A 394 20.44 -8.93 -3.04
C CYS A 394 20.23 -7.99 -4.23
N CYS A 395 20.15 -6.69 -3.96
CA CYS A 395 19.77 -5.66 -4.92
C CYS A 395 21.00 -4.96 -5.49
N HIS A 396 20.87 -4.32 -6.66
CA HIS A 396 21.94 -3.47 -7.22
C HIS A 396 21.78 -1.97 -6.95
N SER A 397 20.70 -1.56 -6.27
CA SER A 397 20.45 -0.18 -5.87
C SER A 397 19.62 -0.13 -4.58
N GLU A 398 19.81 0.95 -3.81
CA GLU A 398 18.99 1.30 -2.64
C GLU A 398 17.52 1.45 -3.01
N GLU A 399 17.24 2.09 -4.14
CA GLU A 399 15.88 2.26 -4.69
C GLU A 399 15.15 0.92 -4.84
N THR A 400 15.82 -0.10 -5.38
CA THR A 400 15.24 -1.44 -5.52
C THR A 400 15.02 -2.09 -4.16
N ALA A 401 15.98 -1.97 -3.25
CA ALA A 401 15.88 -2.53 -1.91
C ALA A 401 14.73 -1.90 -1.12
N ASN A 402 14.57 -0.58 -1.16
CA ASN A 402 13.48 0.14 -0.50
C ASN A 402 12.13 -0.27 -1.07
N ARG A 403 11.98 -0.39 -2.39
CA ARG A 403 10.72 -0.87 -3.00
C ARG A 403 10.36 -2.28 -2.52
N LEU A 404 11.32 -3.19 -2.48
CA LEU A 404 11.08 -4.55 -2.01
C LEU A 404 10.65 -4.64 -0.53
N ALA A 405 10.76 -3.58 0.26
CA ALA A 405 10.26 -3.55 1.64
C ALA A 405 8.73 -3.75 1.73
N LEU A 406 7.97 -3.42 0.68
CA LEU A 406 6.51 -3.64 0.62
C LEU A 406 6.14 -5.09 0.21
N VAL A 407 7.06 -5.85 -0.39
CA VAL A 407 6.76 -7.15 -0.98
C VAL A 407 6.78 -8.24 0.08
N TRP A 408 5.70 -9.01 0.20
CA TRP A 408 5.56 -10.09 1.18
C TRP A 408 6.75 -11.05 1.19
N GLY A 409 7.19 -11.46 2.38
CA GLY A 409 8.24 -12.49 2.54
C GLY A 409 9.64 -12.07 2.12
N VAL A 410 9.80 -10.95 1.41
CA VAL A 410 11.08 -10.43 0.96
C VAL A 410 11.74 -9.61 2.06
N THR A 411 13.00 -9.92 2.35
CA THR A 411 13.91 -9.10 3.13
C THR A 411 14.93 -8.49 2.18
N PRO A 412 14.88 -7.17 1.93
CA PRO A 412 15.97 -6.48 1.25
C PRO A 412 17.22 -6.61 2.12
N TYR A 413 18.19 -7.40 1.66
CA TYR A 413 19.25 -7.90 2.53
C TYR A 413 20.59 -7.22 2.29
N LEU A 414 20.95 -7.01 1.03
CA LEU A 414 22.24 -6.46 0.67
C LEU A 414 22.13 -5.64 -0.62
N VAL A 415 22.73 -4.45 -0.62
CA VAL A 415 22.92 -3.64 -1.82
C VAL A 415 24.33 -3.86 -2.35
N LEU A 416 24.42 -4.51 -3.50
CA LEU A 416 25.65 -4.90 -4.17
C LEU A 416 25.97 -3.96 -5.32
N LYS A 417 27.24 -3.57 -5.46
CA LYS A 417 27.73 -2.97 -6.70
C LYS A 417 27.51 -3.95 -7.87
N LYS A 418 27.45 -3.45 -9.10
CA LYS A 418 27.34 -4.32 -10.28
C LYS A 418 28.62 -5.15 -10.44
N TYR A 419 28.49 -6.47 -10.42
CA TYR A 419 29.59 -7.41 -10.66
C TYR A 419 29.57 -7.91 -12.11
N LYS A 420 30.75 -8.16 -12.67
CA LYS A 420 30.91 -8.85 -13.97
C LYS A 420 31.12 -10.36 -13.83
N ASN A 421 31.41 -10.83 -12.62
CA ASN A 421 31.72 -12.23 -12.32
C ASN A 421 30.76 -12.72 -11.23
N ILE A 422 30.09 -13.85 -11.50
CA ILE A 422 29.05 -14.42 -10.62
C ILE A 422 29.66 -14.91 -9.31
N ASP A 423 30.81 -15.59 -9.37
CA ASP A 423 31.48 -16.13 -8.18
C ASP A 423 31.85 -15.03 -7.19
N LYS A 424 32.38 -13.89 -7.65
CA LYS A 424 32.68 -12.74 -6.78
C LYS A 424 31.44 -12.13 -6.13
N MET A 425 30.32 -12.15 -6.85
CA MET A 425 29.04 -11.64 -6.32
C MET A 425 28.50 -12.56 -5.21
N ILE A 426 28.54 -13.87 -5.45
CA ILE A 426 28.17 -14.90 -4.47
C ILE A 426 29.09 -14.85 -3.25
N GLU A 427 30.40 -14.75 -3.48
CA GLU A 427 31.42 -14.65 -2.43
C GLU A 427 31.15 -13.47 -1.49
N HIS A 428 30.81 -12.30 -2.03
CA HIS A 428 30.45 -11.14 -1.23
C HIS A 428 29.20 -11.41 -0.38
N PHE A 429 28.15 -11.98 -0.97
CA PHE A 429 26.95 -12.36 -0.21
C PHE A 429 27.29 -13.33 0.93
N ILE A 430 28.03 -14.42 0.65
CA ILE A 430 28.38 -15.44 1.64
C ILE A 430 29.22 -14.83 2.77
N LYS A 431 30.27 -14.06 2.44
CA LYS A 431 31.13 -13.40 3.43
C LYS A 431 30.34 -12.41 4.29
N TYR A 432 29.43 -11.65 3.67
CA TYR A 432 28.56 -10.72 4.40
C TYR A 432 27.61 -11.47 5.35
N ALA A 433 26.86 -12.45 4.83
CA ALA A 433 25.87 -13.20 5.61
C ALA A 433 26.50 -13.99 6.76
N TYR A 434 27.67 -14.58 6.51
CA TYR A 434 28.47 -15.25 7.55
C TYR A 434 28.94 -14.27 8.63
N SER A 435 29.43 -13.08 8.24
CA SER A 435 29.86 -12.05 9.20
C SER A 435 28.72 -11.52 10.09
N LYS A 436 27.48 -11.56 9.60
CA LYS A 436 26.26 -11.19 10.33
C LYS A 436 25.70 -12.30 11.21
N GLY A 437 26.18 -13.53 11.06
CA GLY A 437 25.64 -14.71 11.74
C GLY A 437 24.29 -15.17 11.17
N ASP A 438 23.91 -14.71 9.97
CA ASP A 438 22.68 -15.10 9.29
C ASP A 438 22.86 -16.33 8.40
N LEU A 439 24.11 -16.76 8.15
CA LEU A 439 24.47 -17.96 7.41
C LEU A 439 25.62 -18.67 8.12
N ASP A 440 25.47 -19.95 8.42
CA ASP A 440 26.54 -20.82 8.96
C ASP A 440 27.12 -21.75 7.88
N ILE A 441 28.32 -22.26 8.11
CA ILE A 441 29.04 -23.21 7.27
C ILE A 441 28.22 -24.49 6.99
N ASN A 442 27.32 -24.88 7.89
CA ASN A 442 26.51 -26.09 7.73
C ASN A 442 25.15 -25.83 7.08
N ASP A 443 24.83 -24.57 6.77
CA ASP A 443 23.57 -24.21 6.14
C ASP A 443 23.53 -24.58 4.66
N LYS A 444 22.30 -24.54 4.12
CA LYS A 444 22.03 -24.61 2.70
C LYS A 444 21.16 -23.42 2.31
N PHE A 445 21.46 -22.84 1.15
CA PHE A 445 20.63 -21.82 0.54
C PHE A 445 20.47 -22.07 -0.96
N LEU A 446 19.38 -21.59 -1.53
CA LEU A 446 19.13 -21.61 -2.96
C LEU A 446 19.34 -20.21 -3.52
N ALA A 447 20.10 -20.04 -4.59
CA ALA A 447 20.24 -18.76 -5.26
C ALA A 447 19.51 -18.74 -6.61
N THR A 448 18.81 -17.65 -6.89
CA THR A 448 18.29 -17.31 -8.22
C THR A 448 19.15 -16.19 -8.83
N ILE A 449 19.71 -16.42 -10.01
CA ILE A 449 20.70 -15.51 -10.64
C ILE A 449 20.33 -15.25 -12.09
N GLY A 450 20.56 -14.01 -12.55
CA GLY A 450 20.43 -13.63 -13.96
C GLY A 450 21.76 -13.63 -14.72
N TYR A 451 21.68 -14.02 -15.99
CA TYR A 451 22.79 -13.97 -16.92
C TYR A 451 22.34 -13.37 -18.26
N PRO A 452 22.96 -12.27 -18.75
CA PRO A 452 24.09 -11.54 -18.15
C PRO A 452 23.75 -10.85 -16.81
N LEU A 453 24.76 -10.70 -15.96
CA LEU A 453 24.62 -10.09 -14.62
C LEU A 453 24.21 -8.61 -14.70
N GLY A 454 23.38 -8.20 -13.75
CA GLY A 454 22.98 -6.80 -13.59
C GLY A 454 21.98 -6.30 -14.64
N VAL A 455 21.52 -7.16 -15.56
CA VAL A 455 20.53 -6.84 -16.58
C VAL A 455 19.13 -7.24 -16.10
N PRO A 456 18.14 -6.32 -16.06
CA PRO A 456 16.75 -6.67 -15.74
C PRO A 456 16.20 -7.74 -16.68
N GLY A 457 15.43 -8.69 -16.13
CA GLY A 457 14.80 -9.76 -16.92
C GLY A 457 15.73 -10.92 -17.33
N SER A 458 17.00 -10.92 -16.92
CA SER A 458 17.95 -11.97 -17.33
C SER A 458 17.98 -13.22 -16.44
N THR A 459 17.08 -13.32 -15.45
CA THR A 459 17.02 -14.43 -14.47
C THR A 459 16.83 -15.77 -15.16
N SER A 460 17.83 -16.65 -15.08
CA SER A 460 17.85 -17.92 -15.82
C SER A 460 18.54 -19.06 -15.08
N THR A 461 19.16 -18.80 -13.93
CA THR A 461 19.96 -19.79 -13.19
C THR A 461 19.41 -20.04 -11.79
N LEU A 462 19.32 -21.32 -11.42
CA LEU A 462 19.11 -21.80 -10.06
C LEU A 462 20.33 -22.60 -9.60
N ARG A 463 20.87 -22.28 -8.42
CA ARG A 463 21.98 -23.04 -7.83
C ARG A 463 21.76 -23.23 -6.35
N ILE A 464 21.87 -24.48 -5.90
CA ILE A 464 21.90 -24.84 -4.48
C ILE A 464 23.35 -24.71 -4.01
N PHE A 465 23.53 -24.09 -2.85
CA PHE A 465 24.82 -23.98 -2.17
C PHE A 465 24.75 -24.79 -0.89
N GLY A 466 25.71 -25.70 -0.72
CA GLY A 466 25.87 -26.49 0.49
C GLY A 466 27.12 -26.11 1.29
N SER A 467 27.39 -26.91 2.33
CA SER A 467 28.50 -26.65 3.25
C SER A 467 29.87 -26.53 2.57
N GLU A 468 30.15 -27.37 1.58
CA GLU A 468 31.42 -27.32 0.84
C GLU A 468 31.54 -26.06 -0.01
N ASP A 469 30.47 -25.64 -0.70
CA ASP A 469 30.47 -24.38 -1.45
C ASP A 469 30.75 -23.19 -0.50
N ILE A 470 30.05 -23.13 0.63
CA ILE A 470 30.21 -22.05 1.61
C ILE A 470 31.65 -22.00 2.13
N LYS A 471 32.24 -23.14 2.51
CA LYS A 471 33.65 -23.23 2.93
C LYS A 471 34.60 -22.74 1.84
N ASN A 472 34.38 -23.14 0.59
CA ASN A 472 35.23 -22.76 -0.53
C ASN A 472 35.20 -21.24 -0.76
N PHE A 473 34.02 -20.62 -0.74
CA PHE A 473 33.89 -19.17 -0.88
C PHE A 473 34.47 -18.39 0.31
N LEU A 474 34.38 -18.90 1.54
CA LEU A 474 34.98 -18.27 2.72
C LEU A 474 36.52 -18.36 2.71
N ASN A 475 37.07 -19.45 2.18
CA ASN A 475 38.52 -19.72 2.16
C ASN A 475 39.24 -19.14 0.94
N ASN A 476 38.52 -18.76 -0.12
CA ASN A 476 39.10 -18.04 -1.25
C ASN A 476 39.64 -16.68 -0.78
N LYS A 477 40.97 -16.53 -0.86
CA LYS A 477 41.73 -15.33 -0.52
C LYS A 477 41.73 -14.32 -1.66
#